data_AF-A0A9Q3KMW2-F1
#
_entry.id   AF-A0A9Q3KMW2-F1
#
_cell.length_a   1.000
_cell.length_b   1.000
_cell.length_c   1.000
_cell.angle_alpha   90.00
_cell.angle_beta   90.00
_cell.angle_gamma   90.00
#
_symmetry.space_group_name_H-M   'P 1'
#
loop_
_entity.id
_entity.type
_entity.pdbx_description
1 polymer ?
#
loop_
_entity_poly.entity_id
_entity_poly.type
_entity_poly.pdbx_seq_one_letter_code
_entity_poly.pdbx_strand_id
1 'polypeptide(L)'
;MLEKGWNQRLPEDTLRKDLIEIHPIASSFKIMLDKVKQHAKQSINDAFDYAKQKWDKSHKVPDLKVGDLVLVSTLNFDNIKGPKKPKYSYVGPFVIADLHGTNSVQVELSGELENKYPTFPVSLINLFNQLTRNCFL
;
A
#
# COMPACT_ATOMS: atom_id res chain seq x y z
N MET A 1 -15.24 -33.66 9.11
CA MET A 1 -15.89 -33.39 7.81
C MET A 1 -14.85 -32.81 6.87
N LEU A 2 -14.91 -33.09 5.57
CA LEU A 2 -14.01 -32.44 4.60
C LEU A 2 -14.61 -31.09 4.20
N GLU A 3 -13.84 -30.00 4.30
CA GLU A 3 -14.33 -28.67 3.91
C GLU A 3 -14.49 -28.57 2.39
N LYS A 4 -15.68 -28.19 1.93
CA LYS A 4 -15.97 -27.94 0.51
C LYS A 4 -15.51 -26.53 0.12
N GLY A 5 -14.19 -26.32 0.09
CA GLY A 5 -13.54 -25.09 -0.34
C GLY A 5 -12.31 -25.36 -1.21
N TRP A 6 -12.07 -24.51 -2.22
CA TRP A 6 -10.93 -24.67 -3.12
C TRP A 6 -9.67 -24.04 -2.49
N ASN A 7 -8.91 -24.87 -1.76
CA ASN A 7 -7.72 -24.43 -1.03
C ASN A 7 -6.45 -24.61 -1.90
N GLN A 8 -5.85 -23.50 -2.34
CA GLN A 8 -4.60 -23.46 -3.12
C GLN A 8 -3.38 -24.08 -2.43
N ARG A 9 -3.44 -24.38 -1.12
CA ARG A 9 -2.35 -24.95 -0.32
C ARG A 9 -2.59 -26.40 0.10
N LEU A 10 -3.62 -27.07 -0.42
CA LEU A 10 -3.83 -28.49 -0.16
C LEU A 10 -2.74 -29.32 -0.87
N PRO A 11 -2.17 -30.38 -0.23
CA PRO A 11 -1.23 -31.27 -0.89
C PRO A 11 -1.81 -31.94 -2.15
N GLU A 12 -1.00 -32.08 -3.19
CA GLU A 12 -1.46 -32.43 -4.55
C GLU A 12 -1.65 -33.95 -4.79
N ASP A 13 -1.54 -34.77 -3.75
CA ASP A 13 -1.71 -36.24 -3.81
C ASP A 13 -3.20 -36.65 -3.87
N THR A 14 -3.92 -36.19 -4.90
CA THR A 14 -5.30 -36.60 -5.20
C THR A 14 -5.42 -37.77 -6.17
N LEU A 15 -4.30 -38.25 -6.71
CA LEU A 15 -4.21 -39.51 -7.46
C LEU A 15 -3.37 -40.51 -6.67
N ARG A 16 -3.97 -41.65 -6.30
CA ARG A 16 -3.21 -42.79 -5.78
C ARG A 16 -2.20 -43.22 -6.85
N LYS A 17 -0.94 -43.36 -6.46
CA LYS A 17 0.17 -43.74 -7.35
C LYS A 17 0.04 -45.19 -7.85
N ASP A 18 -0.88 -45.93 -7.25
CA ASP A 18 -1.15 -47.36 -7.45
C ASP A 18 -2.31 -47.63 -8.42
N LEU A 19 -2.94 -46.60 -9.01
CA LEU A 19 -3.94 -46.81 -10.07
C LEU A 19 -3.24 -47.14 -11.40
N ILE A 20 -3.20 -48.44 -11.68
CA ILE A 20 -2.78 -49.05 -12.94
C ILE A 20 -3.67 -48.51 -14.09
N GLU A 21 -3.05 -48.23 -15.24
CA GLU A 21 -3.70 -47.79 -16.50
C GLU A 21 -4.49 -46.46 -16.45
N ILE A 22 -3.78 -45.35 -16.21
CA ILE A 22 -4.27 -44.01 -16.61
C ILE A 22 -4.31 -43.93 -18.15
N HIS A 23 -5.50 -43.75 -18.73
CA HIS A 23 -5.69 -43.58 -20.17
C HIS A 23 -4.77 -42.47 -20.74
N PRO A 24 -4.09 -42.66 -21.90
CA PRO A 24 -3.03 -41.76 -22.36
C PRO A 24 -3.47 -40.30 -22.55
N ILE A 25 -4.74 -40.05 -22.91
CA ILE A 25 -5.29 -38.69 -23.01
C ILE A 25 -5.37 -37.99 -21.64
N ALA A 26 -5.67 -38.73 -20.55
CA ALA A 26 -5.67 -38.15 -19.20
C ALA A 26 -4.24 -37.84 -18.72
N SER A 27 -3.26 -38.65 -19.12
CA SER A 27 -1.83 -38.40 -18.84
C SER A 27 -1.33 -37.15 -19.56
N SER A 28 -1.61 -37.01 -20.88
CA SER A 28 -1.21 -35.81 -21.64
C SER A 28 -1.95 -34.55 -21.19
N PHE A 29 -3.22 -34.66 -20.80
CA PHE A 29 -3.98 -33.57 -20.19
C PHE A 29 -3.42 -33.13 -18.84
N LYS A 30 -2.98 -34.07 -17.98
CA LYS A 30 -2.26 -33.71 -16.74
C LYS A 30 -0.98 -32.93 -17.04
N ILE A 31 -0.15 -33.40 -17.97
CA ILE A 31 1.09 -32.70 -18.37
C ILE A 31 0.80 -31.29 -18.91
N MET A 32 -0.33 -31.09 -19.60
CA MET A 32 -0.79 -29.77 -20.03
C MET A 32 -1.17 -28.88 -18.83
N LEU A 33 -1.97 -29.39 -17.89
CA LEU A 33 -2.37 -28.65 -16.68
C LEU A 33 -1.16 -28.29 -15.80
N ASP A 34 -0.23 -29.22 -15.60
CA ASP A 34 0.98 -28.99 -14.80
C ASP A 34 1.83 -27.86 -15.40
N LYS A 35 1.98 -27.81 -16.74
CA LYS A 35 2.65 -26.71 -17.45
C LYS A 35 1.92 -25.38 -17.33
N VAL A 36 0.60 -25.36 -17.53
CA VAL A 36 -0.23 -24.14 -17.38
C VAL A 36 -0.17 -23.61 -15.96
N LYS A 37 -0.16 -24.50 -14.96
CA LYS A 37 -0.03 -24.16 -13.53
C LYS A 37 1.36 -23.61 -13.18
N GLN A 38 2.44 -24.18 -13.74
CA GLN A 38 3.79 -23.64 -13.60
C GLN A 38 3.89 -22.24 -14.20
N HIS A 39 3.37 -22.03 -15.42
CA HIS A 39 3.34 -20.72 -16.06
C HIS A 39 2.51 -19.71 -15.25
N ALA A 40 1.33 -20.08 -14.77
CA ALA A 40 0.51 -19.20 -13.94
C ALA A 40 1.21 -18.79 -12.63
N LYS A 41 1.95 -19.73 -12.00
CA LYS A 41 2.78 -19.43 -10.83
C LYS A 41 3.94 -18.47 -11.17
N GLN A 42 4.59 -18.63 -12.32
CA GLN A 42 5.62 -17.71 -12.82
C GLN A 42 5.02 -16.32 -13.03
N SER A 43 3.94 -16.19 -13.81
CA SER A 43 3.31 -14.88 -14.08
C SER A 43 2.83 -14.15 -12.82
N ILE A 44 2.44 -14.88 -11.76
CA ILE A 44 2.11 -14.30 -10.44
C ILE A 44 3.37 -13.77 -9.75
N ASN A 45 4.46 -14.53 -9.74
CA ASN A 45 5.75 -14.09 -9.18
C ASN A 45 6.30 -12.87 -9.94
N ASP A 46 6.33 -12.93 -11.27
CA ASP A 46 6.82 -11.86 -12.15
C ASP A 46 6.05 -10.55 -11.92
N ALA A 47 4.73 -10.64 -11.69
CA ALA A 47 3.90 -9.49 -11.36
C ALA A 47 4.20 -8.90 -9.97
N PHE A 48 4.49 -9.74 -8.97
CA PHE A 48 4.92 -9.27 -7.64
C PHE A 48 6.31 -8.62 -7.70
N ASP A 49 7.27 -9.22 -8.41
CA ASP A 49 8.62 -8.68 -8.55
C ASP A 49 8.63 -7.37 -9.37
N TYR A 50 7.82 -7.28 -10.43
CA TYR A 50 7.61 -6.02 -11.15
C TYR A 50 7.01 -4.92 -10.24
N ALA A 51 5.97 -5.25 -9.47
CA ALA A 51 5.36 -4.31 -8.54
C ALA A 51 6.35 -3.83 -7.47
N LYS A 52 7.17 -4.74 -6.93
CA LYS A 52 8.24 -4.41 -5.99
C LYS A 52 9.32 -3.53 -6.62
N GLN A 53 9.89 -3.90 -7.75
CA GLN A 53 10.91 -3.10 -8.45
C GLN A 53 10.40 -1.69 -8.81
N LYS A 54 9.13 -1.59 -9.19
CA LYS A 54 8.47 -0.30 -9.44
C LYS A 54 8.34 0.53 -8.17
N TRP A 55 8.01 -0.08 -7.04
CA TRP A 55 7.94 0.59 -5.73
C TRP A 55 9.34 1.06 -5.29
N ASP A 56 10.30 0.14 -5.20
CA ASP A 56 11.69 0.41 -4.77
C ASP A 56 12.36 1.52 -5.61
N LYS A 57 11.96 1.69 -6.87
CA LYS A 57 12.46 2.75 -7.78
C LYS A 57 11.84 4.14 -7.55
N SER A 58 10.60 4.25 -7.07
CA SER A 58 9.91 5.54 -6.91
C SER A 58 9.55 5.93 -5.48
N HIS A 59 9.59 5.00 -4.52
CA HIS A 59 9.45 5.28 -3.09
C HIS A 59 10.76 5.85 -2.57
N LYS A 60 10.82 7.18 -2.40
CA LYS A 60 11.84 7.84 -1.58
C LYS A 60 11.30 8.02 -0.18
N VAL A 61 11.97 7.46 0.83
CA VAL A 61 11.66 7.75 2.24
C VAL A 61 12.06 9.20 2.53
N PRO A 62 11.14 10.08 2.98
CA PRO A 62 11.51 11.42 3.41
C PRO A 62 12.24 11.35 4.76
N ASP A 63 13.40 12.00 4.86
CA ASP A 63 14.16 12.12 6.12
C ASP A 63 13.54 13.22 6.99
N LEU A 64 12.46 12.87 7.70
CA LEU A 64 11.73 13.73 8.64
C LEU A 64 12.25 13.55 10.06
N LYS A 65 12.41 14.64 10.81
CA LYS A 65 12.88 14.64 12.20
C LYS A 65 11.86 15.30 13.13
N VAL A 66 11.86 14.87 14.39
CA VAL A 66 11.10 15.54 15.45
C VAL A 66 11.60 16.99 15.58
N GLY A 67 10.68 17.94 15.60
CA GLY A 67 10.96 19.38 15.51
C GLY A 67 10.91 20.00 14.10
N ASP A 68 10.85 19.20 13.02
CA ASP A 68 10.72 19.77 11.66
C ASP A 68 9.35 20.42 11.45
N LEU A 69 9.33 21.52 10.68
CA LEU A 69 8.11 22.18 10.23
C LEU A 69 7.56 21.53 8.97
N VAL A 70 6.29 21.13 9.00
CA VAL A 70 5.62 20.41 7.92
C VAL A 70 4.22 20.94 7.61
N LEU A 71 3.76 20.67 6.39
CA LEU A 71 2.44 20.98 5.87
C LEU A 71 1.64 19.68 5.69
N VAL A 72 0.45 19.62 6.28
CA VAL A 72 -0.46 18.46 6.20
C VAL A 72 -1.46 18.66 5.07
N SER A 73 -1.63 17.65 4.21
CA SER A 73 -2.52 17.74 3.04
C SER A 73 -4.00 17.70 3.41
N THR A 74 -4.79 18.63 2.87
CA THR A 74 -6.23 18.73 3.12
C THR A 74 -7.08 17.74 2.33
N LEU A 75 -6.47 16.92 1.45
CA LEU A 75 -7.17 16.04 0.51
C LEU A 75 -8.15 15.06 1.19
N ASN A 76 -7.88 14.65 2.43
CA ASN A 76 -8.73 13.73 3.21
C ASN A 76 -9.58 14.45 4.28
N PHE A 77 -9.62 15.79 4.30
CA PHE A 77 -10.36 16.59 5.28
C PHE A 77 -11.79 16.94 4.79
N ASP A 78 -12.54 15.89 4.45
CA ASP A 78 -13.93 15.99 3.97
C ASP A 78 -14.93 16.43 5.05
N ASN A 79 -14.61 16.19 6.33
CA ASN A 79 -15.48 16.50 7.47
C ASN A 79 -15.64 18.00 7.78
N ILE A 80 -15.03 18.90 7.01
CA ILE A 80 -15.26 20.35 7.10
C ILE A 80 -16.54 20.68 6.32
N LYS A 81 -17.69 20.70 7.01
CA LYS A 81 -18.99 21.11 6.47
C LYS A 81 -18.97 22.60 6.10
N GLY A 82 -18.68 22.90 4.84
CA GLY A 82 -18.70 24.26 4.30
C GLY A 82 -18.97 24.29 2.78
N PRO A 83 -19.23 25.47 2.20
CA PRO A 83 -19.42 25.62 0.77
C PRO A 83 -18.15 25.21 0.00
N LYS A 84 -18.32 24.69 -1.23
CA LYS A 84 -17.24 24.25 -2.13
C LYS A 84 -16.41 25.42 -2.72
N LYS A 85 -15.87 26.28 -1.86
CA LYS A 85 -14.77 27.20 -2.21
C LYS A 85 -13.48 26.39 -2.43
N PRO A 86 -12.51 26.88 -3.21
CA PRO A 86 -11.19 26.25 -3.28
C PRO A 86 -10.56 26.20 -1.89
N LYS A 87 -10.37 25.00 -1.35
CA LYS A 87 -9.58 24.76 -0.12
C LYS A 87 -8.10 24.81 -0.50
N TYR A 88 -7.25 25.41 0.35
CA TYR A 88 -5.80 25.24 0.24
C TYR A 88 -5.47 23.74 0.31
N SER A 89 -4.64 23.22 -0.61
CA SER A 89 -4.31 21.78 -0.68
C SER A 89 -3.51 21.25 0.52
N TYR A 90 -2.99 22.17 1.34
CA TYR A 90 -2.22 21.91 2.55
C TYR A 90 -2.55 22.95 3.62
N VAL A 91 -2.40 22.58 4.89
CA VAL A 91 -2.53 23.45 6.07
C VAL A 91 -1.31 23.23 6.99
N GLY A 92 -0.89 24.30 7.67
CA GLY A 92 0.31 24.37 8.50
C GLY A 92 1.04 25.71 8.26
N PRO A 93 2.30 25.85 8.70
CA PRO A 93 3.17 24.79 9.21
C PRO A 93 2.78 24.29 10.61
N PHE A 94 2.95 22.99 10.83
CA PHE A 94 2.87 22.31 12.11
C PHE A 94 4.23 21.70 12.46
N VAL A 95 4.49 21.47 13.75
CA VAL A 95 5.73 20.83 14.23
C VAL A 95 5.54 19.33 14.33
N ILE A 96 6.52 18.53 13.89
CA ILE A 96 6.55 17.10 14.18
C ILE A 96 6.86 16.88 15.67
N ALA A 97 5.94 16.25 16.38
CA ALA A 97 6.08 15.91 17.79
C ALA A 97 6.64 14.49 18.02
N ASP A 98 6.28 13.52 17.18
CA ASP A 98 6.78 12.13 17.29
C ASP A 98 6.76 11.40 15.93
N LEU A 99 7.59 10.35 15.79
CA LEU A 99 7.77 9.56 14.58
C LEU A 99 7.34 8.11 14.83
N HIS A 100 6.10 7.79 14.45
CA HIS A 100 5.51 6.45 14.54
C HIS A 100 6.03 5.54 13.42
N GLY A 101 7.32 5.19 13.51
CA GLY A 101 8.06 4.42 12.52
C GLY A 101 8.27 5.16 11.19
N THR A 102 8.63 4.42 10.15
CA THR A 102 9.00 4.99 8.83
C THR A 102 7.82 5.59 8.05
N ASN A 103 6.58 5.23 8.41
CA ASN A 103 5.40 5.49 7.57
C ASN A 103 4.42 6.51 8.16
N SER A 104 4.53 6.86 9.44
CA SER A 104 3.56 7.69 10.15
C SER A 104 4.23 8.65 11.11
N VAL A 105 3.65 9.84 11.24
CA VAL A 105 4.20 10.98 11.97
C VAL A 105 3.09 11.63 12.77
N GLN A 106 3.37 11.98 14.03
CA GLN A 106 2.47 12.75 14.87
C GLN A 106 2.90 14.23 14.84
N VAL A 107 1.96 15.11 14.52
CA VAL A 107 2.19 16.57 14.47
C VAL A 107 1.36 17.29 15.53
N GLU A 108 1.89 18.38 16.06
CA GLU A 108 1.12 19.30 16.89
C GLU A 108 0.17 20.13 16.02
N LEU A 109 -1.11 19.78 16.07
CA LEU A 109 -2.20 20.52 15.42
C LEU A 109 -2.64 21.70 16.29
N SER A 110 -3.07 22.78 15.66
CA SER A 110 -3.54 24.00 16.34
C SER A 110 -4.76 24.61 15.62
N GLY A 111 -5.58 25.35 16.36
CA GLY A 111 -6.83 25.95 15.87
C GLY A 111 -7.89 24.90 15.53
N GLU A 112 -8.57 25.07 14.38
CA GLU A 112 -9.71 24.22 13.95
C GLU A 112 -9.39 22.71 13.83
N LEU A 113 -8.10 22.34 13.85
CA LEU A 113 -7.63 20.96 13.73
C LEU A 113 -7.22 20.31 15.07
N GLU A 114 -7.25 21.01 16.21
CA GLU A 114 -6.91 20.43 17.53
C GLU A 114 -7.78 19.21 17.89
N ASN A 115 -9.05 19.22 17.47
CA ASN A 115 -9.99 18.11 17.66
C ASN A 115 -9.96 17.11 16.48
N LYS A 116 -8.78 16.86 15.91
CA LYS A 116 -8.51 15.83 14.90
C LYS A 116 -7.38 14.93 15.37
N TYR A 117 -7.35 13.71 14.84
CA TYR A 117 -6.29 12.75 15.17
C TYR A 117 -4.94 13.27 14.63
N PRO A 118 -3.90 13.45 15.47
CA PRO A 118 -2.68 14.15 15.09
C PRO A 118 -1.68 13.30 14.30
N THR A 119 -1.93 12.00 14.12
CA THR A 119 -1.04 11.11 13.35
C THR A 119 -1.46 11.06 11.88
N PHE A 120 -0.51 11.37 10.99
CA PHE A 120 -0.69 11.32 9.54
C PHE A 120 0.36 10.40 8.89
N PRO A 121 0.03 9.71 7.79
CA PRO A 121 1.02 8.99 7.00
C PRO A 121 1.94 9.97 6.26
N VAL A 122 3.22 9.60 6.09
CA VAL A 122 4.25 10.46 5.45
C VAL A 122 3.89 10.92 4.04
N SER A 123 3.00 10.21 3.34
CA SER A 123 2.51 10.57 2.00
C SER A 123 1.56 11.77 1.96
N LEU A 124 1.04 12.22 3.12
CA LEU A 124 0.20 13.42 3.24
C LEU A 124 0.96 14.61 3.84
N ILE A 125 2.28 14.48 4.02
CA ILE A 125 3.14 15.44 4.71
C ILE A 125 4.16 16.01 3.72
N ASN A 126 4.25 17.34 3.62
CA ASN A 126 5.31 18.03 2.89
C ASN A 126 6.19 18.83 3.84
N LEU A 127 7.50 18.80 3.61
CA LEU A 127 8.47 19.66 4.31
C LEU A 127 8.21 21.15 4.00
N PHE A 128 8.21 22.00 5.03
CA PHE A 128 8.01 23.43 4.88
C PHE A 128 9.28 24.15 4.38
N ASN A 129 9.49 24.10 3.07
CA ASN A 129 10.55 24.89 2.42
C ASN A 129 10.22 26.38 2.47
N GLN A 130 11.01 27.18 3.21
CA GLN A 130 10.75 28.62 3.40
C GLN A 130 10.68 29.45 2.10
N LEU A 131 11.18 28.91 0.98
CA LEU A 131 11.09 29.50 -0.36
C LEU A 131 9.65 29.60 -0.90
N THR A 132 8.70 28.77 -0.45
CA THR A 132 7.30 28.85 -0.90
C THR A 132 6.45 29.90 -0.19
N ARG A 133 7.04 30.70 0.73
CA ARG A 133 6.38 31.84 1.39
C ARG A 133 5.71 32.82 0.40
N ASN A 134 6.22 32.93 -0.82
CA ASN A 134 5.73 33.87 -1.85
C ASN A 134 4.58 33.31 -2.71
N CYS A 135 4.03 32.14 -2.40
CA CYS A 135 2.97 31.49 -3.19
C CYS A 135 1.64 31.27 -2.44
N PHE A 136 1.51 31.82 -1.22
CA PHE A 136 0.35 31.62 -0.34
C PHE A 136 -0.17 32.94 0.31
N LEU A 137 0.09 34.08 -0.35
CA LEU A 137 -0.56 35.37 -0.09
C LEU A 137 -1.46 35.72 -1.28
#